data_AF-A0A525C8C2-F1
#
_entry.id   AF-A0A525C8C2-F1
#
_cell.length_a   1.000
_cell.length_b   1.000
_cell.length_c   1.000
_cell.angle_alpha   90.00
_cell.angle_beta   90.00
_cell.angle_gamma   90.00
#
_symmetry.space_group_name_H-M   'P 1'
#
loop_
_entity.id
_entity.type
_entity.pdbx_description
1 polymer ?
#
loop_
_entity_poly.entity_id
_entity_poly.type
_entity_poly.pdbx_seq_one_letter_code
_entity_poly.pdbx_strand_id
1 'polypeptide(L)'
;MTSSRTKQRFVPGKRFTVYFMACLVVALCAYVTYLCMLGIPEPWARAEPCMTYGEFIELCGEPNARHHKDGDPLWRWGHLLGWYEMGIDLTSDQRIRMVSISCYFGWESFHWKKWMSSKALPLRFSTPSE
;
A
#
# COMPACT_ATOMS: atom_id res chain seq x y z
N MET A 1 -13.12 -28.56 -62.57
CA MET A 1 -12.37 -27.96 -61.44
C MET A 1 -13.35 -27.26 -60.51
N THR A 2 -13.90 -27.97 -59.53
CA THR A 2 -14.83 -27.40 -58.55
C THR A 2 -14.06 -26.89 -57.34
N SER A 3 -13.95 -25.57 -57.23
CA SER A 3 -13.36 -24.86 -56.10
C SER A 3 -14.19 -25.14 -54.83
N SER A 4 -13.65 -25.99 -53.97
CA SER A 4 -14.16 -26.24 -52.63
C SER A 4 -13.93 -24.99 -51.76
N ARG A 5 -14.88 -24.06 -51.79
CA ARG A 5 -14.97 -22.94 -50.84
C ARG A 5 -15.27 -23.51 -49.44
N THR A 6 -14.23 -23.67 -48.65
CA THR A 6 -14.34 -23.93 -47.21
C THR A 6 -15.06 -22.73 -46.57
N LYS A 7 -16.36 -22.87 -46.31
CA LYS A 7 -17.12 -21.93 -45.47
C LYS A 7 -16.50 -21.97 -44.08
N GLN A 8 -15.59 -21.04 -43.78
CA GLN A 8 -15.15 -20.79 -42.42
C GLN A 8 -16.40 -20.40 -41.62
N ARG A 9 -16.91 -21.34 -40.82
CA ARG A 9 -17.97 -21.07 -39.86
C ARG A 9 -17.41 -20.04 -38.88
N PHE A 10 -17.97 -18.85 -38.93
CA PHE A 10 -17.72 -17.79 -37.97
C PHE A 10 -18.17 -18.31 -36.60
N VAL A 11 -17.23 -18.54 -35.68
CA VAL A 11 -17.53 -18.92 -34.29
C VAL A 11 -17.47 -17.63 -33.46
N PRO A 12 -18.60 -16.93 -33.25
CA PRO A 12 -18.63 -15.62 -32.59
C PRO A 12 -18.01 -15.62 -31.18
N GLY A 13 -18.03 -16.77 -30.49
CA GLY A 13 -17.45 -16.90 -29.14
C GLY A 13 -15.93 -16.69 -29.06
N LYS A 14 -15.16 -17.09 -30.08
CA LYS A 14 -13.68 -17.03 -30.00
C LYS A 14 -13.15 -15.60 -30.00
N ARG A 15 -13.75 -14.71 -30.79
CA ARG A 15 -13.34 -13.30 -30.86
C ARG A 15 -13.67 -12.57 -29.57
N PHE A 16 -14.85 -12.81 -29.01
CA PHE A 16 -15.26 -12.23 -27.73
C PHE A 16 -14.29 -12.62 -26.61
N THR A 17 -13.94 -13.91 -26.49
CA THR A 17 -12.99 -14.38 -25.47
C THR A 17 -11.63 -13.70 -25.61
N VAL A 18 -11.11 -13.55 -26.83
CA VAL A 18 -9.81 -12.88 -27.05
C VAL A 18 -9.87 -11.41 -26.64
N TYR A 19 -10.92 -10.68 -27.02
CA TYR A 19 -11.07 -9.28 -26.62
C TYR A 19 -11.23 -9.13 -25.11
N PHE A 20 -12.02 -10.00 -24.48
CA PHE A 20 -12.20 -10.01 -23.04
C PHE A 20 -10.87 -10.25 -22.30
N MET A 21 -10.09 -11.26 -22.72
CA MET A 21 -8.78 -11.55 -22.14
C MET A 21 -7.80 -10.38 -22.35
N ALA A 22 -7.80 -9.76 -23.53
CA ALA A 22 -6.97 -8.59 -23.79
C ALA A 22 -7.33 -7.41 -22.87
N CYS A 23 -8.62 -7.14 -22.66
CA CYS A 23 -9.06 -6.10 -21.73
C CYS A 23 -8.62 -6.39 -20.29
N LEU A 24 -8.71 -7.65 -19.84
CA LEU A 24 -8.22 -8.04 -18.51
C LEU A 24 -6.72 -7.81 -18.35
N VAL A 25 -5.92 -8.16 -19.36
CA VAL A 25 -4.47 -7.94 -19.34
C VAL A 25 -4.15 -6.45 -19.27
N VAL A 26 -4.83 -5.62 -20.08
CA VAL A 26 -4.63 -4.15 -20.04
C VAL A 26 -5.03 -3.57 -18.69
N ALA A 27 -6.17 -3.99 -18.13
CA ALA A 27 -6.61 -3.55 -16.81
C ALA A 27 -5.60 -3.95 -15.72
N LEU A 28 -5.06 -5.17 -15.78
CA LEU A 28 -4.02 -5.64 -14.85
C LEU A 28 -2.73 -4.81 -14.98
N CYS A 29 -2.24 -4.57 -16.20
CA CYS A 29 -1.04 -3.77 -16.43
C CYS A 29 -1.22 -2.31 -15.98
N ALA A 30 -2.41 -1.72 -16.21
CA ALA A 30 -2.74 -0.38 -15.73
C ALA A 30 -2.75 -0.34 -14.20
N TYR A 31 -3.32 -1.36 -13.55
CA TYR A 31 -3.34 -1.48 -12.10
C TYR A 31 -1.93 -1.64 -11.49
N VAL A 32 -1.09 -2.48 -12.09
CA VAL A 32 0.33 -2.62 -11.68
C VAL A 32 1.05 -1.29 -11.80
N THR A 33 0.92 -0.61 -12.94
CA THR A 33 1.52 0.71 -13.14
C THR A 33 1.04 1.72 -12.08
N TYR A 34 -0.27 1.73 -11.79
CA TYR A 34 -0.85 2.57 -10.75
C TYR A 34 -0.21 2.32 -9.37
N LEU A 35 -0.07 1.05 -8.96
CA LEU A 35 0.59 0.70 -7.70
C LEU A 35 2.06 1.12 -7.67
N CYS A 36 2.80 0.89 -8.76
CA CYS A 36 4.21 1.26 -8.87
C CYS A 36 4.41 2.78 -8.82
N MET A 37 3.48 3.57 -9.36
CA MET A 37 3.59 5.03 -9.43
C MET A 37 3.18 5.73 -8.13
N LEU A 38 2.13 5.26 -7.46
CA LEU A 38 1.71 5.85 -6.18
C LEU A 38 2.61 5.44 -5.02
N GLY A 39 3.23 4.26 -5.09
CA GLY A 39 4.12 3.72 -4.07
C GLY A 39 3.37 3.25 -2.83
N ILE A 40 2.62 4.13 -2.18
CA ILE A 40 1.96 3.91 -0.88
C ILE A 40 0.49 4.37 -0.91
N PRO A 41 -0.39 3.78 -0.09
CA PRO A 41 -1.76 4.25 0.04
C PRO A 41 -1.80 5.72 0.46
N GLU A 42 -2.65 6.53 -0.16
CA GLU A 42 -2.69 7.98 0.09
C GLU A 42 -2.87 8.36 1.58
N PRO A 43 -3.75 7.70 2.37
CA PRO A 43 -3.88 8.02 3.79
C PRO A 43 -2.58 7.80 4.56
N TRP A 44 -1.88 6.72 4.21
CA TRP A 44 -0.61 6.34 4.81
C TRP A 44 0.54 7.25 4.36
N ALA A 45 0.46 7.77 3.12
CA ALA A 45 1.38 8.76 2.59
C ALA A 45 1.35 10.07 3.38
N ARG A 46 0.19 10.42 3.92
CA ARG A 46 -0.02 11.63 4.73
C ARG A 46 0.33 11.43 6.21
N ALA A 47 0.59 10.19 6.65
CA ALA A 47 1.11 9.96 7.98
C ALA A 47 2.50 10.60 8.11
N GLU A 48 2.68 11.39 9.16
CA GLU A 48 3.85 12.18 9.48
C GLU A 48 4.21 11.96 10.95
N PRO A 49 5.52 12.01 11.28
CA PRO A 49 5.95 12.03 12.67
C PRO A 49 5.36 13.21 13.45
N CYS A 50 5.37 13.09 14.78
CA CYS A 50 4.80 14.03 15.75
C CYS A 50 3.27 14.07 15.85
N MET A 51 2.53 13.50 14.90
CA MET A 51 1.08 13.31 15.06
C MET A 51 0.79 12.43 16.27
N THR A 52 -0.29 12.74 16.97
CA THR A 52 -0.79 11.89 18.05
C THR A 52 -1.32 10.58 17.46
N TYR A 53 -1.32 9.53 18.27
CA TYR A 53 -1.89 8.25 17.83
C TYR A 53 -3.35 8.39 17.40
N GLY A 54 -4.15 9.21 18.10
CA GLY A 54 -5.54 9.49 17.74
C GLY A 54 -5.71 10.13 16.36
N GLU A 55 -4.97 11.20 16.07
CA GLU A 55 -4.97 11.86 14.75
C GLU A 55 -4.56 10.88 13.63
N PHE A 56 -3.60 10.01 13.92
CA PHE A 56 -3.16 8.98 12.99
C PHE A 56 -4.24 7.95 12.68
N ILE A 57 -4.97 7.45 13.70
CA ILE A 57 -6.10 6.54 13.49
C ILE A 57 -7.18 7.22 12.64
N GLU A 58 -7.51 8.48 12.94
CA GLU A 58 -8.51 9.23 12.20
C GLU A 58 -8.11 9.43 10.73
N LEU A 59 -6.83 9.71 10.48
CA LEU A 59 -6.29 9.89 9.14
C LEU A 59 -6.21 8.60 8.33
N CYS A 60 -5.67 7.53 8.92
CA CYS A 60 -5.35 6.30 8.22
C CYS A 60 -6.50 5.29 8.21
N GLY A 61 -7.47 5.45 9.09
CA GLY A 61 -8.52 4.47 9.36
C GLY A 61 -7.99 3.22 10.08
N GLU A 62 -8.87 2.26 10.32
CA GLU A 62 -8.50 0.95 10.85
C GLU A 62 -7.88 0.07 9.75
N PRO A 63 -6.80 -0.68 10.03
CA PRO A 63 -6.21 -1.59 9.05
C PRO A 63 -7.14 -2.79 8.77
N ASN A 64 -6.99 -3.41 7.60
CA ASN A 64 -7.72 -4.64 7.28
C ASN A 64 -7.35 -5.79 8.23
N ALA A 65 -6.10 -5.82 8.68
CA ALA A 65 -5.61 -6.78 9.67
C ALA A 65 -4.52 -6.17 10.54
N ARG A 66 -4.47 -6.62 11.79
CA ARG A 66 -3.38 -6.34 12.73
C ARG A 66 -2.52 -7.59 12.85
N HIS A 67 -1.21 -7.43 12.71
CA HIS A 67 -0.23 -8.50 12.83
C HIS A 67 0.86 -8.10 13.82
N HIS A 68 1.57 -9.06 14.40
CA HIS A 68 2.74 -8.78 15.23
C HIS A 68 3.95 -9.38 14.54
N LYS A 69 5.00 -8.58 14.35
CA LYS A 69 6.28 -9.05 13.81
C LYS A 69 7.37 -8.51 14.71
N ASP A 70 8.24 -9.41 15.19
CA ASP A 70 9.34 -9.06 16.10
C ASP A 70 8.89 -8.32 17.38
N GLY A 71 7.65 -8.54 17.81
CA GLY A 71 7.04 -7.89 18.98
C GLY A 71 6.31 -6.59 18.68
N ASP A 72 6.47 -6.02 17.49
CA ASP A 72 5.86 -4.75 17.11
C ASP A 72 4.50 -4.95 16.41
N PRO A 73 3.49 -4.12 16.74
CA PRO A 73 2.20 -4.16 16.06
C PRO A 73 2.34 -3.56 14.66
N LEU A 74 1.99 -4.38 13.66
CA LEU A 74 1.95 -4.00 12.25
C LEU A 74 0.51 -3.96 11.74
N TRP A 75 0.26 -2.96 10.92
CA TRP A 75 -0.99 -2.75 10.21
C TRP A 75 -0.87 -3.27 8.79
N ARG A 76 -1.85 -4.05 8.33
CA ARG A 76 -1.86 -4.61 6.98
C ARG A 76 -3.01 -4.06 6.16
N TRP A 77 -2.71 -3.73 4.90
CA TRP A 77 -3.69 -3.38 3.88
C TRP A 77 -3.47 -4.22 2.63
N GLY A 78 -4.40 -5.12 2.33
CA GLY A 78 -4.34 -5.96 1.13
C GLY A 78 -4.65 -5.20 -0.15
N HIS A 79 -3.96 -5.55 -1.23
CA HIS A 79 -4.26 -5.12 -2.59
C HIS A 79 -4.23 -6.34 -3.53
N LEU A 80 -4.60 -6.19 -4.81
CA LEU A 80 -4.84 -7.35 -5.70
C LEU A 80 -3.62 -8.27 -5.88
N LEU A 81 -2.42 -7.74 -5.68
CA LEU A 81 -1.15 -8.39 -6.01
C LEU A 81 -0.23 -8.59 -4.80
N GLY A 82 -0.76 -8.36 -3.59
CA GLY A 82 0.01 -8.45 -2.35
C GLY A 82 -0.61 -7.63 -1.21
N TRP A 83 0.23 -7.04 -0.38
CA TRP A 83 -0.21 -6.20 0.73
C TRP A 83 0.81 -5.15 1.12
N TYR A 84 0.31 -4.08 1.73
CA TYR A 84 1.10 -3.11 2.46
C TYR A 84 1.19 -3.50 3.93
N GLU A 85 2.35 -3.28 4.55
CA GLU A 85 2.57 -3.33 5.99
C GLU A 85 2.97 -1.94 6.47
N MET A 86 2.34 -1.45 7.52
CA MET A 86 2.73 -0.23 8.20
C MET A 86 3.09 -0.55 9.64
N GLY A 87 4.30 -0.19 10.03
CA GLY A 87 4.73 -0.18 11.43
C GLY A 87 4.85 1.26 11.90
N ILE A 88 4.29 1.54 13.07
CA ILE A 88 4.50 2.82 13.75
C ILE A 88 5.23 2.58 15.05
N ASP A 89 5.98 3.59 15.46
CA ASP A 89 6.70 3.60 16.72
C ASP A 89 6.31 4.86 17.48
N LEU A 90 5.97 4.71 18.75
CA LEU A 90 5.35 5.76 19.56
C LEU A 90 6.32 6.24 20.64
N THR A 91 6.28 7.54 20.92
CA THR A 91 6.89 8.15 22.10
C THR A 91 6.07 7.84 23.36
N SER A 92 6.63 8.15 24.53
CA SER A 92 5.93 7.97 25.81
C SER A 92 4.64 8.79 25.94
N ASP A 93 4.53 9.91 25.23
CA ASP A 93 3.35 10.77 25.15
C ASP A 93 2.39 10.40 23.99
N GLN A 94 2.50 9.18 23.45
CA GLN A 94 1.61 8.65 22.40
C GLN A 94 1.66 9.45 21.09
N ARG A 95 2.82 10.01 20.74
CA ARG A 95 3.07 10.62 19.43
C ARG A 95 3.88 9.68 18.56
N ILE A 96 3.66 9.76 17.26
CA ILE A 96 4.39 8.97 16.28
C ILE A 96 5.83 9.47 16.20
N ARG A 97 6.77 8.63 16.61
CA ARG A 97 8.21 8.84 16.45
C ARG A 97 8.67 8.44 15.04
N MET A 98 8.15 7.33 14.53
CA MET A 98 8.52 6.80 13.22
C MET A 98 7.33 6.11 12.56
N VAL A 99 7.27 6.24 11.23
CA VAL A 99 6.36 5.49 10.36
C VAL A 99 7.20 4.72 9.36
N SER A 100 6.99 3.42 9.29
CA SER A 100 7.56 2.54 8.29
C SER A 100 6.44 1.92 7.47
N ILE A 101 6.59 1.92 6.15
CA ILE A 101 5.65 1.33 5.22
C ILE A 101 6.43 0.40 4.31
N SER A 102 5.95 -0.83 4.14
CA SER A 102 6.49 -1.80 3.21
C SER A 102 5.39 -2.26 2.28
N CYS A 103 5.66 -2.33 0.98
CA CYS A 103 4.76 -2.93 -0.01
C CYS A 103 5.37 -4.26 -0.46
N TYR A 104 4.59 -5.34 -0.37
CA TYR A 104 4.99 -6.65 -0.86
C TYR A 104 4.21 -6.94 -2.14
N PHE A 105 4.91 -7.15 -3.24
CA PHE A 105 4.36 -7.42 -4.56
C PHE A 105 4.98 -8.68 -5.15
N GLY A 106 4.28 -9.81 -5.08
CA GLY A 106 4.83 -11.10 -5.48
C GLY A 106 6.11 -11.46 -4.70
N TRP A 107 7.26 -11.34 -5.36
CA TRP A 107 8.59 -11.63 -4.81
C TRP A 107 9.41 -10.37 -4.51
N GLU A 108 8.90 -9.20 -4.89
CA GLU A 108 9.55 -7.90 -4.70
C GLU A 108 8.99 -7.19 -3.46
N SER A 109 9.83 -6.39 -2.81
CA SER A 109 9.42 -5.57 -1.67
C SER A 109 9.98 -4.15 -1.76
N PHE A 110 9.13 -3.17 -1.54
CA PHE A 110 9.49 -1.74 -1.51
C PHE A 110 9.31 -1.21 -0.10
N HIS A 111 10.23 -0.36 0.36
CA HIS A 111 10.24 0.14 1.73
C HIS A 111 10.34 1.67 1.77
N TRP A 112 9.47 2.28 2.57
CA TRP A 112 9.46 3.71 2.88
C TRP A 112 9.55 3.90 4.39
N LYS A 113 10.37 4.84 4.84
CA LYS A 113 10.51 5.17 6.26
C LYS A 113 10.55 6.68 6.45
N LYS A 114 9.73 7.17 7.38
CA LYS A 114 9.71 8.57 7.84
C LYS A 114 10.04 8.61 9.32
N TRP A 115 10.91 9.55 9.71
CA TRP A 115 11.41 9.66 11.07
C TRP A 115 11.16 11.06 11.61
N MET A 116 10.84 11.16 12.89
CA MET A 116 10.87 12.44 13.60
C MET A 116 12.29 13.02 13.49
N SER A 117 12.41 14.18 12.86
CA SER A 117 13.66 14.94 12.86
C SER A 117 13.94 15.43 14.28
N SER A 118 15.19 15.37 14.72
CA SER A 118 15.63 15.81 16.06
C SER A 118 15.29 17.27 16.37
N LYS A 119 14.94 18.08 15.35
CA LYS A 119 14.47 19.47 15.51
C LYS A 119 13.01 19.59 15.95
N ALA A 120 12.22 18.53 15.90
CA ALA A 120 10.78 18.55 16.18
C ALA A 120 10.42 18.19 17.63
N LEU A 121 11.40 17.82 18.45
CA LEU A 121 11.20 17.66 19.89
C LEU A 121 11.04 19.06 20.51
N PRO A 122 9.89 19.40 21.11
CA PRO A 122 9.88 20.53 22.03
C PRO A 122 10.86 20.18 23.16
N LEU A 123 11.94 20.94 23.25
CA LEU A 123 12.83 20.96 24.41
C LEU A 123 11.98 21.37 25.62
N ARG A 124 11.31 20.41 26.27
CA ARG A 124 10.77 20.63 27.61
C ARG A 124 11.90 20.45 28.61
N PHE A 125 12.43 21.61 28.96
CA PHE A 125 13.16 21.95 30.17
C PHE A 125 12.83 21.02 31.35
N SER A 126 13.83 20.27 31.80
CA SER A 126 13.93 19.90 33.21
C SER A 126 14.31 21.15 34.00
N THR A 127 13.34 21.91 34.49
CA THR A 127 13.57 22.76 35.66
C THR A 127 13.88 21.84 36.83
N PRO A 128 15.05 21.98 37.50
CA PRO A 128 15.29 21.26 38.75
C PRO A 128 14.29 21.77 39.79
N SER A 129 13.57 20.84 40.41
CA SER A 129 12.83 21.10 41.65
C SER A 129 13.82 21.44 42.76
N GLU A 130 13.51 22.49 43.52
CA GLU A 130 14.24 22.99 44.70
C GLU A 130 14.59 21.91 45.72
#